data_AF-A0A956BV00-F1
#
_entry.id   AF-A0A956BV00-F1
#
_cell.length_a   1.000
_cell.length_b   1.000
_cell.length_c   1.000
_cell.angle_alpha   90.00
_cell.angle_beta   90.00
_cell.angle_gamma   90.00
#
_symmetry.space_group_name_H-M   'P 1'
#
loop_
_entity.id
_entity.type
_entity.pdbx_description
1 polymer ?
#
loop_
_entity_poly.entity_id
_entity_poly.type
_entity_poly.pdbx_seq_one_letter_code
_entity_poly.pdbx_strand_id
1 'polypeptide(L)'
;EEAAIIGAAAALREQDWLVPCYREFGALLMRGAPLCTYLDQMFGNAADTGHGRQMPDHFHSRAQRCLSVSAPIGTQIPHAVGLAYAARLKGRDDVALVFFGDGATSSNDFHAALNFAGVWGAPVVLACRNNGYAISLPSSQQTASKGFACKAAAYGVRGVEVDGNDVLAVYEATRDAREAAARGEGPTLLELVTYRLDAHSSSDDPRAYRSDEEVAAAAAREPIGRFKAHLLACGALSEAEDAQLQEAVDAEVRAALEAARAREKPALDTLFEDVYAETPWHLTLAAREAAQTARGGSAHTPEGSAD
;
A
#
# COMPACT_ATOMS: atom_id res chain seq x y z
N GLU A 1 6.31 3.25 9.74
CA GLU A 1 5.63 4.10 8.70
C GLU A 1 4.11 4.23 8.95
N GLU A 2 3.62 3.81 10.12
CA GLU A 2 2.21 3.59 10.46
C GLU A 2 1.42 4.90 10.45
N ALA A 3 1.95 5.96 11.08
CA ALA A 3 1.30 7.28 11.10
C ALA A 3 1.12 7.85 9.68
N ALA A 4 2.13 7.73 8.81
CA ALA A 4 2.06 8.17 7.42
C ALA A 4 0.94 7.46 6.63
N ILE A 5 0.74 6.17 6.88
CA ILE A 5 -0.27 5.35 6.18
C ILE A 5 -1.66 5.59 6.78
N ILE A 6 -1.80 5.43 8.11
CA ILE A 6 -3.07 5.48 8.82
C ILE A 6 -3.63 6.91 8.84
N GLY A 7 -2.80 7.91 9.12
CA GLY A 7 -3.22 9.31 9.13
C GLY A 7 -3.74 9.76 7.76
N ALA A 8 -3.06 9.37 6.69
CA ALA A 8 -3.47 9.72 5.34
C ALA A 8 -4.74 8.96 4.91
N ALA A 9 -4.85 7.67 5.21
CA ALA A 9 -6.03 6.88 4.91
C ALA A 9 -7.28 7.35 5.69
N ALA A 10 -7.12 7.73 6.96
CA ALA A 10 -8.20 8.21 7.81
C ALA A 10 -8.81 9.54 7.32
N ALA A 11 -8.07 10.33 6.53
CA ALA A 11 -8.54 11.58 5.94
C ALA A 11 -9.42 11.39 4.69
N LEU A 12 -9.53 10.15 4.17
CA LEU A 12 -10.37 9.84 3.01
C LEU A 12 -11.84 9.67 3.38
N ARG A 13 -12.71 9.99 2.42
CA ARG A 13 -14.12 9.61 2.46
C ARG A 13 -14.34 8.26 1.81
N GLU A 14 -15.48 7.62 2.09
CA GLU A 14 -15.84 6.32 1.52
C GLU A 14 -15.80 6.28 -0.02
N GLN A 15 -16.16 7.39 -0.68
CA GLN A 15 -16.11 7.47 -2.14
C GLN A 15 -14.71 7.67 -2.73
N ASP A 16 -13.72 8.07 -1.94
CA ASP A 16 -12.39 8.35 -2.46
C ASP A 16 -11.67 7.04 -2.84
N TRP A 17 -10.76 7.10 -3.81
CA TRP A 17 -9.93 5.96 -4.21
C TRP A 17 -8.67 5.89 -3.36
N LEU A 18 -8.37 4.69 -2.86
CA LEU A 18 -7.08 4.35 -2.26
C LEU A 18 -6.25 3.63 -3.32
N VAL A 19 -5.07 4.16 -3.62
CA VAL A 19 -4.15 3.58 -4.61
C VAL A 19 -2.84 3.24 -3.93
N PRO A 20 -2.68 1.99 -3.44
CA PRO A 20 -1.49 1.56 -2.72
C PRO A 20 -0.33 1.20 -3.68
N CYS A 21 0.87 1.13 -3.11
CA CYS A 21 2.05 0.47 -3.63
C CYS A 21 2.12 -0.96 -3.06
N TYR A 22 2.77 -1.24 -1.92
CA TYR A 22 2.80 -2.60 -1.32
C TYR A 22 3.03 -2.63 0.20
N ARG A 23 3.27 -1.51 0.89
CA ARG A 23 3.42 -1.46 2.37
C ARG A 23 2.18 -0.90 3.07
N GLU A 24 1.08 -0.65 2.34
CA GLU A 24 -0.04 0.14 2.84
C GLU A 24 -1.27 -0.70 3.19
N PHE A 25 -1.12 -1.97 3.54
CA PHE A 25 -2.25 -2.81 3.94
C PHE A 25 -3.00 -2.21 5.14
N GLY A 26 -2.30 -1.49 6.03
CA GLY A 26 -2.91 -0.74 7.12
C GLY A 26 -3.93 0.31 6.64
N ALA A 27 -3.71 0.94 5.47
CA ALA A 27 -4.70 1.84 4.88
C ALA A 27 -5.96 1.11 4.42
N LEU A 28 -5.83 -0.12 3.91
CA LEU A 28 -6.97 -0.96 3.56
C LEU A 28 -7.79 -1.31 4.81
N LEU A 29 -7.13 -1.69 5.91
CA LEU A 29 -7.78 -1.98 7.19
C LEU A 29 -8.45 -0.73 7.79
N MET A 30 -7.79 0.42 7.74
CA MET A 30 -8.35 1.72 8.19
C MET A 30 -9.65 2.07 7.45
N ARG A 31 -9.82 1.60 6.20
CA ARG A 31 -11.05 1.75 5.43
C ARG A 31 -12.13 0.69 5.72
N GLY A 32 -11.95 -0.10 6.77
CA GLY A 32 -12.91 -1.09 7.23
C GLY A 32 -12.88 -2.41 6.46
N ALA A 33 -11.80 -2.71 5.74
CA ALA A 33 -11.62 -4.05 5.19
C ALA A 33 -11.36 -5.04 6.34
N PRO A 34 -11.98 -6.24 6.33
CA PRO A 34 -11.66 -7.28 7.29
C PRO A 34 -10.19 -7.69 7.21
N LEU A 35 -9.54 -7.94 8.36
CA LEU A 35 -8.16 -8.42 8.40
C LEU A 35 -7.98 -9.72 7.59
N CYS A 36 -8.99 -10.61 7.58
CA CYS A 36 -8.94 -11.82 6.78
C CYS A 36 -8.78 -11.56 5.29
N THR A 37 -9.32 -10.47 4.73
CA THR A 37 -9.15 -10.13 3.31
C THR A 37 -7.68 -9.95 2.96
N TYR A 38 -6.90 -9.30 3.83
CA TYR A 38 -5.46 -9.16 3.65
C TYR A 38 -4.72 -10.49 3.85
N LEU A 39 -5.04 -11.22 4.91
CA LEU A 39 -4.36 -12.49 5.20
C LEU A 39 -4.65 -13.56 4.14
N ASP A 40 -5.87 -13.60 3.59
CA ASP A 40 -6.22 -14.54 2.53
C ASP A 40 -5.36 -14.29 1.29
N GLN A 41 -5.09 -13.02 0.94
CA GLN A 41 -4.15 -12.64 -0.11
C GLN A 41 -2.70 -13.02 0.24
N MET A 42 -2.26 -12.79 1.47
CA MET A 42 -0.91 -13.18 1.93
C MET A 42 -0.67 -14.70 1.82
N PHE A 43 -1.70 -15.51 2.08
CA PHE A 43 -1.63 -16.97 1.94
C PHE A 43 -1.90 -17.45 0.51
N GLY A 44 -2.47 -16.60 -0.35
CA GLY A 44 -2.96 -16.99 -1.68
C GLY A 44 -3.95 -18.15 -1.61
N ASN A 45 -4.83 -18.14 -0.60
CA ASN A 45 -5.79 -19.21 -0.36
C ASN A 45 -7.09 -19.00 -1.17
N ALA A 46 -8.01 -19.96 -1.13
CA ALA A 46 -9.24 -19.94 -1.92
C ALA A 46 -10.22 -18.79 -1.59
N ALA A 47 -10.02 -18.08 -0.47
CA ALA A 47 -10.79 -16.89 -0.11
C ALA A 47 -10.13 -15.57 -0.56
N ASP A 48 -8.91 -15.61 -1.11
CA ASP A 48 -8.30 -14.44 -1.75
C ASP A 48 -9.13 -14.03 -2.96
N THR A 49 -9.61 -12.79 -2.98
CA THR A 49 -10.35 -12.23 -4.12
C THR A 49 -9.48 -12.05 -5.37
N GLY A 50 -8.15 -12.15 -5.23
CA GLY A 50 -7.18 -12.22 -6.32
C GLY A 50 -6.87 -13.64 -6.80
N HIS A 51 -7.52 -14.63 -6.20
CA HIS A 51 -7.40 -16.05 -6.52
C HIS A 51 -5.95 -16.58 -6.39
N GLY A 52 -5.15 -16.01 -5.48
CA GLY A 52 -3.76 -16.41 -5.28
C GLY A 52 -2.84 -16.16 -6.47
N ARG A 53 -3.23 -15.27 -7.40
CA ARG A 53 -2.50 -15.02 -8.66
C ARG A 53 -1.31 -14.07 -8.51
N GLN A 54 -1.31 -13.26 -7.45
CA GLN A 54 -0.23 -12.33 -7.15
C GLN A 54 0.56 -12.78 -5.92
N MET A 55 1.81 -12.32 -5.83
CA MET A 55 2.66 -12.56 -4.66
C MET A 55 2.09 -11.88 -3.41
N PRO A 56 2.51 -12.27 -2.20
CA PRO A 56 2.12 -11.58 -0.96
C PRO A 56 2.34 -10.06 -1.03
N ASP A 57 1.61 -9.31 -0.20
CA ASP A 57 1.54 -7.84 -0.19
C ASP A 57 0.86 -7.20 -1.41
N HIS A 58 0.22 -8.00 -2.29
CA HIS A 58 -0.51 -7.53 -3.48
C HIS A 58 -2.03 -7.48 -3.26
N PHE A 59 -2.42 -6.85 -2.16
CA PHE A 59 -3.82 -6.72 -1.75
C PHE A 59 -4.61 -5.77 -2.64
N HIS A 60 -5.93 -5.91 -2.59
CA HIS A 60 -6.88 -5.09 -3.32
C HIS A 60 -8.24 -5.18 -2.63
N SER A 61 -9.14 -4.23 -2.92
CA SER A 61 -10.54 -4.39 -2.55
C SER A 61 -11.42 -3.45 -3.36
N ARG A 62 -12.38 -4.03 -4.09
CA ARG A 62 -13.40 -3.23 -4.77
C ARG A 62 -14.34 -2.55 -3.78
N ALA A 63 -14.70 -3.22 -2.69
CA ALA A 63 -15.62 -2.70 -1.68
C ALA A 63 -15.08 -1.44 -1.01
N GLN A 64 -13.78 -1.43 -0.68
CA GLN A 64 -13.09 -0.28 -0.09
C GLN A 64 -12.48 0.66 -1.14
N ARG A 65 -12.82 0.55 -2.44
CA ARG A 65 -12.20 1.34 -3.53
C ARG A 65 -10.68 1.41 -3.42
N CYS A 66 -10.07 0.26 -3.15
CA CYS A 66 -8.64 0.06 -3.09
C CYS A 66 -8.18 -0.58 -4.41
N LEU A 67 -7.41 0.17 -5.21
CA LEU A 67 -6.86 -0.34 -6.47
C LEU A 67 -5.91 -1.51 -6.18
N SER A 68 -5.86 -2.47 -7.10
CA SER A 68 -4.92 -3.58 -6.96
C SER A 68 -3.49 -3.10 -6.98
N VAL A 69 -2.73 -3.57 -5.99
CA VAL A 69 -1.27 -3.49 -5.98
C VAL A 69 -0.70 -4.23 -7.19
N SER A 70 0.38 -3.68 -7.74
CA SER A 70 1.23 -4.30 -8.76
C SER A 70 2.70 -4.06 -8.42
N ALA A 71 3.56 -5.05 -8.69
CA ALA A 71 4.99 -4.97 -8.39
C ALA A 71 5.76 -3.81 -9.08
N PRO A 72 5.49 -3.43 -10.35
CA PRO A 72 6.25 -2.39 -11.03
C PRO A 72 6.12 -1.01 -10.36
N ILE A 73 7.26 -0.48 -9.92
CA ILE A 73 7.35 0.78 -9.16
C ILE A 73 6.84 1.97 -9.97
N GLY A 74 5.91 2.73 -9.41
CA GLY A 74 5.44 4.01 -9.93
C GLY A 74 4.26 3.91 -10.90
N THR A 75 3.96 2.73 -11.43
CA THR A 75 2.91 2.51 -12.44
C THR A 75 1.50 2.85 -11.94
N GLN A 76 1.25 2.76 -10.65
CA GLN A 76 -0.03 3.12 -10.04
C GLN A 76 -0.27 4.64 -9.97
N ILE A 77 0.79 5.46 -10.04
CA ILE A 77 0.69 6.92 -9.92
C ILE A 77 -0.14 7.52 -11.07
N PRO A 78 0.12 7.24 -12.36
CA PRO A 78 -0.74 7.72 -13.44
C PRO A 78 -2.15 7.11 -13.40
N HIS A 79 -2.32 5.87 -12.92
CA HIS A 79 -3.65 5.29 -12.73
C HIS A 79 -4.48 6.09 -11.72
N ALA A 80 -3.89 6.50 -10.60
CA ALA A 80 -4.56 7.35 -9.60
C ALA A 80 -5.00 8.70 -10.18
N VAL A 81 -4.12 9.34 -10.98
CA VAL A 81 -4.45 10.59 -11.68
C VAL A 81 -5.63 10.37 -12.65
N GLY A 82 -5.63 9.27 -13.40
CA GLY A 82 -6.73 8.92 -14.30
C GLY A 82 -8.06 8.66 -13.59
N LEU A 83 -8.04 7.92 -12.47
CA LEU A 83 -9.22 7.67 -11.62
C LEU A 83 -9.81 8.98 -11.10
N ALA A 84 -8.98 9.85 -10.54
CA ALA A 84 -9.35 11.17 -10.05
C ALA A 84 -9.89 12.07 -11.18
N TYR A 85 -9.21 12.11 -12.32
CA TYR A 85 -9.64 12.91 -13.46
C TYR A 85 -11.00 12.45 -14.01
N ALA A 86 -11.25 11.14 -14.04
CA ALA A 86 -12.56 10.60 -14.41
C ALA A 86 -13.68 11.04 -13.44
N ALA A 87 -13.39 11.20 -12.14
CA ALA A 87 -14.33 11.79 -11.19
C ALA A 87 -14.68 13.23 -11.54
N ARG A 88 -13.66 14.05 -11.84
CA ARG A 88 -13.81 15.44 -12.27
C ARG A 88 -14.66 15.56 -13.54
N LEU A 89 -14.39 14.75 -14.58
CA LEU A 89 -15.17 14.77 -15.82
C LEU A 89 -16.66 14.43 -15.59
N LYS A 90 -16.95 13.63 -14.56
CA LYS A 90 -18.31 13.26 -14.16
C LYS A 90 -18.95 14.24 -13.17
N GLY A 91 -18.28 15.35 -12.83
CA GLY A 91 -18.76 16.32 -11.85
C GLY A 91 -18.87 15.77 -10.43
N ARG A 92 -18.06 14.75 -10.09
CA ARG A 92 -18.01 14.16 -8.75
C ARG A 92 -16.85 14.74 -7.95
N ASP A 93 -16.98 14.70 -6.63
CA ASP A 93 -15.99 15.24 -5.68
C ASP A 93 -15.11 14.15 -5.03
N ASP A 94 -15.14 12.91 -5.57
CA ASP A 94 -14.21 11.86 -5.14
C ASP A 94 -12.79 12.16 -5.62
N VAL A 95 -11.83 11.98 -4.70
CA VAL A 95 -10.40 12.12 -4.97
C VAL A 95 -9.74 10.75 -5.08
N ALA A 96 -8.50 10.72 -5.55
CA ALA A 96 -7.62 9.56 -5.36
C ALA A 96 -6.46 9.94 -4.43
N LEU A 97 -6.18 9.12 -3.42
CA LEU A 97 -4.94 9.15 -2.66
C LEU A 97 -4.04 8.03 -3.16
N VAL A 98 -2.86 8.40 -3.64
CA VAL A 98 -1.86 7.45 -4.13
C VAL A 98 -0.62 7.45 -3.27
N PHE A 99 -0.23 6.26 -2.81
CA PHE A 99 0.99 6.04 -2.06
C PHE A 99 2.11 5.57 -2.97
N PHE A 100 3.32 6.05 -2.68
CA PHE A 100 4.56 5.58 -3.30
C PHE A 100 5.75 5.91 -2.39
N GLY A 101 6.88 5.24 -2.58
CA GLY A 101 8.12 5.53 -1.84
C GLY A 101 8.95 6.64 -2.49
N ASP A 102 9.93 7.16 -1.75
CA ASP A 102 10.98 8.06 -2.26
C ASP A 102 11.63 7.54 -3.55
N GLY A 103 11.92 6.24 -3.62
CA GLY A 103 12.47 5.58 -4.80
C GLY A 103 11.62 5.75 -6.06
N ALA A 104 10.29 5.71 -5.91
CA ALA A 104 9.37 5.80 -7.05
C ALA A 104 9.35 7.18 -7.70
N THR A 105 9.85 8.22 -7.01
CA THR A 105 9.93 9.58 -7.55
C THR A 105 10.96 9.73 -8.68
N SER A 106 11.80 8.72 -8.88
CA SER A 106 12.75 8.62 -10.00
C SER A 106 12.21 7.79 -11.17
N SER A 107 10.95 7.33 -11.12
CA SER A 107 10.31 6.62 -12.24
C SER A 107 9.72 7.60 -13.25
N ASN A 108 9.67 7.20 -14.53
CA ASN A 108 9.01 7.99 -15.58
C ASN A 108 7.54 8.29 -15.27
N ASP A 109 6.85 7.33 -14.64
CA ASP A 109 5.43 7.42 -14.32
C ASP A 109 5.14 8.50 -13.28
N PHE A 110 6.04 8.74 -12.31
CA PHE A 110 5.94 9.86 -11.40
C PHE A 110 5.91 11.20 -12.16
N HIS A 111 6.88 11.40 -13.08
CA HIS A 111 6.97 12.62 -13.87
C HIS A 111 5.75 12.82 -14.78
N ALA A 112 5.32 11.77 -15.47
CA ALA A 112 4.15 11.81 -16.34
C ALA A 112 2.86 12.12 -15.56
N ALA A 113 2.68 11.50 -14.40
CA ALA A 113 1.51 11.67 -13.55
C ALA A 113 1.43 13.08 -12.96
N LEU A 114 2.51 13.62 -12.39
CA LEU A 114 2.49 14.99 -11.83
C LEU A 114 2.24 16.04 -12.93
N ASN A 115 2.87 15.88 -14.10
CA ASN A 115 2.62 16.77 -15.23
C ASN A 115 1.15 16.73 -15.67
N PHE A 116 0.58 15.53 -15.83
CA PHE A 116 -0.84 15.38 -16.18
C PHE A 116 -1.76 15.99 -15.12
N ALA A 117 -1.50 15.70 -13.84
CA ALA A 117 -2.31 16.20 -12.73
C ALA A 117 -2.28 17.72 -12.64
N GLY A 118 -1.11 18.34 -12.82
CA GLY A 118 -0.94 19.80 -12.82
C GLY A 118 -1.65 20.47 -14.00
N VAL A 119 -1.46 19.97 -15.22
CA VAL A 119 -2.10 20.53 -16.43
C VAL A 119 -3.62 20.48 -16.36
N TRP A 120 -4.17 19.37 -15.87
CA TRP A 120 -5.62 19.12 -15.92
C TRP A 120 -6.34 19.36 -14.59
N GLY A 121 -5.62 19.79 -13.55
CA GLY A 121 -6.18 20.00 -12.20
C GLY A 121 -6.88 18.74 -11.68
N ALA A 122 -6.26 17.57 -11.85
CA ALA A 122 -6.83 16.30 -11.40
C ALA A 122 -6.97 16.29 -9.87
N PRO A 123 -8.11 15.81 -9.32
CA PRO A 123 -8.34 15.80 -7.87
C PRO A 123 -7.61 14.63 -7.19
N VAL A 124 -6.29 14.72 -7.11
CA VAL A 124 -5.40 13.66 -6.59
C VAL A 124 -4.51 14.19 -5.45
N VAL A 125 -4.34 13.37 -4.42
CA VAL A 125 -3.34 13.55 -3.37
C VAL A 125 -2.24 12.53 -3.58
N LEU A 126 -1.02 13.01 -3.80
CA LEU A 126 0.16 12.19 -4.05
C LEU A 126 0.96 12.09 -2.74
N ALA A 127 0.93 10.94 -2.07
CA ALA A 127 1.61 10.73 -0.79
C ALA A 127 2.93 9.96 -1.00
N CYS A 128 4.03 10.71 -1.04
CA CYS A 128 5.39 10.19 -1.06
C CYS A 128 5.82 9.82 0.36
N ARG A 129 5.94 8.53 0.66
CA ARG A 129 6.51 8.05 1.92
C ARG A 129 8.01 8.06 1.79
N ASN A 130 8.62 9.14 2.28
CA ASN A 130 10.07 9.29 2.34
C ASN A 130 10.57 8.57 3.59
N ASN A 131 10.91 7.29 3.46
CA ASN A 131 11.40 6.45 4.55
C ASN A 131 12.93 6.33 4.59
N GLY A 132 13.63 7.13 3.78
CA GLY A 132 15.09 7.22 3.72
C GLY A 132 15.76 6.25 2.73
N TYR A 133 15.06 5.24 2.19
CA TYR A 133 15.69 4.16 1.41
C TYR A 133 14.80 3.53 0.33
N ALA A 134 15.36 3.42 -0.87
CA ALA A 134 14.88 2.52 -1.93
C ALA A 134 15.70 1.21 -1.90
N ILE A 135 15.16 0.18 -1.22
CA ILE A 135 15.88 -1.06 -0.88
C ILE A 135 17.12 -0.73 -0.05
N SER A 136 18.29 -0.62 -0.70
CA SER A 136 19.59 -0.30 -0.12
C SER A 136 20.13 1.08 -0.53
N LEU A 137 19.51 1.74 -1.51
CA LEU A 137 19.93 3.05 -2.00
C LEU A 137 19.35 4.14 -1.08
N PRO A 138 20.18 4.91 -0.34
CA PRO A 138 19.68 5.98 0.52
C PRO A 138 19.10 7.12 -0.31
N SER A 139 18.10 7.84 0.22
CA SER A 139 17.44 8.96 -0.48
C SER A 139 18.41 10.06 -0.92
N SER A 140 19.53 10.24 -0.21
CA SER A 140 20.61 11.18 -0.57
C SER A 140 21.33 10.83 -1.89
N GLN A 141 21.24 9.58 -2.33
CA GLN A 141 21.74 9.11 -3.63
C GLN A 141 20.62 8.85 -4.64
N GLN A 142 19.35 8.92 -4.21
CA GLN A 142 18.19 8.67 -5.05
C GLN A 142 17.89 9.81 -6.03
N THR A 143 18.18 11.06 -5.60
CA THR A 143 17.82 12.27 -6.34
C THR A 143 18.71 13.45 -5.94
N ALA A 144 18.95 14.39 -6.86
CA ALA A 144 19.67 15.63 -6.58
C ALA A 144 18.77 16.76 -6.00
N SER A 145 17.45 16.57 -6.00
CA SER A 145 16.50 17.50 -5.35
C SER A 145 16.75 17.56 -3.84
N LYS A 146 16.55 18.74 -3.21
CA LYS A 146 16.74 18.93 -1.76
C LYS A 146 15.76 18.13 -0.88
N GLY A 147 14.63 17.76 -1.45
CA GLY A 147 13.57 16.94 -0.84
C GLY A 147 12.63 16.46 -1.94
N PHE A 148 11.54 15.78 -1.56
CA PHE A 148 10.57 15.25 -2.52
C PHE A 148 9.41 16.23 -2.75
N ALA A 149 8.95 16.95 -1.72
CA ALA A 149 7.90 17.98 -1.83
C ALA A 149 8.29 19.08 -2.83
N CYS A 150 9.56 19.47 -2.89
CA CYS A 150 10.02 20.53 -3.80
C CYS A 150 9.91 20.13 -5.29
N LYS A 151 9.79 18.83 -5.61
CA LYS A 151 9.58 18.36 -6.99
C LYS A 151 8.24 18.81 -7.55
N ALA A 152 7.24 19.07 -6.70
CA ALA A 152 5.92 19.50 -7.11
C ALA A 152 5.93 20.82 -7.92
N ALA A 153 6.86 21.73 -7.58
CA ALA A 153 6.98 23.03 -8.23
C ALA A 153 7.27 22.93 -9.73
N ALA A 154 7.98 21.87 -10.18
CA ALA A 154 8.26 21.64 -11.60
C ALA A 154 7.00 21.39 -12.44
N TYR A 155 5.87 21.04 -11.79
CA TYR A 155 4.61 20.68 -12.44
C TYR A 155 3.46 21.63 -12.07
N GLY A 156 3.75 22.75 -11.39
CA GLY A 156 2.71 23.65 -10.89
C GLY A 156 1.80 23.01 -9.83
N VAL A 157 2.30 22.00 -9.12
CA VAL A 157 1.59 21.26 -8.08
C VAL A 157 1.98 21.80 -6.71
N ARG A 158 1.05 21.83 -5.75
CA ARG A 158 1.35 22.18 -4.36
C ARG A 158 2.20 21.08 -3.73
N GLY A 159 3.38 21.42 -3.21
CA GLY A 159 4.23 20.50 -2.45
C GLY A 159 4.20 20.84 -0.96
N VAL A 160 4.02 19.85 -0.09
CA VAL A 160 4.04 20.01 1.37
C VAL A 160 4.88 18.89 2.00
N GLU A 161 5.83 19.27 2.83
CA GLU A 161 6.58 18.32 3.67
C GLU A 161 5.86 18.20 5.02
N VAL A 162 5.73 16.96 5.51
CA VAL A 162 5.00 16.63 6.73
C VAL A 162 5.83 15.62 7.52
N ASP A 163 5.87 15.78 8.85
CA ASP A 163 6.39 14.76 9.76
C ASP A 163 5.51 13.50 9.65
N GLY A 164 6.01 12.50 8.93
CA GLY A 164 5.31 11.24 8.67
C GLY A 164 5.19 10.33 9.90
N ASN A 165 5.82 10.68 11.02
CA ASN A 165 5.65 10.00 12.31
C ASN A 165 4.65 10.71 13.23
N ASP A 166 4.05 11.83 12.81
CA ASP A 166 2.97 12.51 13.50
C ASP A 166 1.63 12.23 12.81
N VAL A 167 0.84 11.31 13.36
CA VAL A 167 -0.43 10.88 12.74
C VAL A 167 -1.43 12.03 12.58
N LEU A 168 -1.43 13.01 13.50
CA LEU A 168 -2.34 14.15 13.43
C LEU A 168 -1.91 15.13 12.34
N ALA A 169 -0.60 15.39 12.21
CA ALA A 169 -0.08 16.23 11.14
C ALA A 169 -0.32 15.61 9.76
N VAL A 170 -0.13 14.29 9.62
CA VAL A 170 -0.41 13.55 8.38
C VAL A 170 -1.90 13.62 8.04
N TYR A 171 -2.78 13.39 9.03
CA TYR A 171 -4.22 13.47 8.85
C TYR A 171 -4.65 14.87 8.39
N GLU A 172 -4.19 15.92 9.08
CA GLU A 172 -4.54 17.30 8.75
C GLU A 172 -4.06 17.69 7.34
N ALA A 173 -2.80 17.42 7.01
CA ALA A 173 -2.25 17.72 5.68
C ALA A 173 -2.97 16.96 4.57
N THR A 174 -3.34 15.69 4.82
CA THR A 174 -4.07 14.88 3.84
C THR A 174 -5.51 15.34 3.68
N ARG A 175 -6.20 15.68 4.78
CA ARG A 175 -7.56 16.24 4.76
C ARG A 175 -7.59 17.54 3.96
N ASP A 176 -6.67 18.46 4.24
CA ASP A 176 -6.61 19.75 3.56
C ASP A 176 -6.31 19.58 2.06
N ALA A 177 -5.38 18.68 1.71
CA ALA A 177 -5.09 18.33 0.32
C ALA A 177 -6.30 17.71 -0.39
N ARG A 178 -7.02 16.80 0.28
CA ARG A 178 -8.23 16.14 -0.24
C ARG A 178 -9.35 17.15 -0.47
N GLU A 179 -9.58 18.05 0.48
CA GLU A 179 -10.61 19.08 0.34
C GLU A 179 -10.29 20.08 -0.77
N ALA A 180 -9.03 20.53 -0.88
CA ALA A 180 -8.58 21.40 -1.96
C ALA A 180 -8.77 20.73 -3.34
N ALA A 181 -8.33 19.48 -3.47
CA ALA A 181 -8.52 18.68 -4.68
C ALA A 181 -10.00 18.54 -5.06
N ALA A 182 -10.88 18.23 -4.10
CA ALA A 182 -12.32 18.12 -4.33
C ALA A 182 -12.99 19.45 -4.72
N ARG A 183 -12.48 20.60 -4.23
CA ARG A 183 -12.92 21.94 -4.66
C ARG A 183 -12.35 22.37 -6.01
N GLY A 184 -11.53 21.53 -6.65
CA GLY A 184 -10.94 21.80 -7.95
C GLY A 184 -9.73 22.73 -7.90
N GLU A 185 -9.11 22.93 -6.73
CA GLU A 185 -7.90 23.75 -6.52
C GLU A 185 -6.63 23.04 -7.00
N GLY A 186 -6.76 21.80 -7.49
CA GLY A 186 -5.69 21.03 -8.11
C GLY A 186 -5.07 19.98 -7.17
N PRO A 187 -4.05 19.25 -7.67
CA PRO A 187 -3.41 18.19 -6.92
C PRO A 187 -2.46 18.72 -5.84
N THR A 188 -2.12 17.87 -4.88
CA THR A 188 -1.08 18.15 -3.87
C THR A 188 -0.13 16.95 -3.73
N LEU A 189 1.18 17.22 -3.72
CA LEU A 189 2.23 16.28 -3.34
C LEU A 189 2.56 16.46 -1.86
N LEU A 190 2.32 15.42 -1.07
CA LEU A 190 2.73 15.32 0.32
C LEU A 190 4.01 14.48 0.39
N GLU A 191 5.07 15.04 0.95
CA GLU A 191 6.23 14.30 1.40
C GLU A 191 6.04 13.96 2.88
N LEU A 192 5.79 12.68 3.16
CA LEU A 192 5.62 12.16 4.51
C LEU A 192 6.99 11.62 4.97
N VAL A 193 7.72 12.42 5.74
CA VAL A 193 9.08 12.10 6.20
C VAL A 193 8.98 11.11 7.36
N THR A 194 9.44 9.88 7.14
CA THR A 194 9.38 8.78 8.10
C THR A 194 10.65 7.95 8.01
N TYR A 195 10.68 6.76 8.62
CA TYR A 195 11.81 5.85 8.54
C TYR A 195 11.34 4.39 8.46
N ARG A 196 12.01 3.60 7.62
CA ARG A 196 11.76 2.16 7.52
C ARG A 196 12.55 1.42 8.59
N LEU A 197 11.97 1.19 9.77
CA LEU A 197 12.68 0.57 10.89
C LEU A 197 13.19 -0.84 10.55
N ASP A 198 12.38 -1.63 9.85
CA ASP A 198 12.73 -2.99 9.47
C ASP A 198 13.41 -3.08 8.07
N ALA A 199 13.77 -4.28 7.65
CA ALA A 199 14.28 -4.61 6.32
C ALA A 199 13.33 -4.15 5.20
N HIS A 200 13.85 -4.10 3.97
CA HIS A 200 13.04 -3.80 2.80
C HIS A 200 11.91 -4.83 2.59
N SER A 201 12.23 -6.10 2.83
CA SER A 201 11.34 -7.26 2.71
C SER A 201 11.97 -8.44 3.44
N SER A 202 11.28 -9.59 3.49
CA SER A 202 11.85 -10.85 3.98
C SER A 202 13.07 -11.35 3.19
N SER A 203 13.36 -10.76 2.03
CA SER A 203 14.49 -11.12 1.16
C SER A 203 15.68 -10.16 1.26
N ASP A 204 15.68 -9.25 2.25
CA ASP A 204 16.68 -8.19 2.41
C ASP A 204 17.39 -8.29 3.76
N ASP A 205 18.69 -7.95 3.79
CA ASP A 205 19.46 -7.77 5.03
C ASP A 205 19.91 -6.32 5.16
N PRO A 206 19.24 -5.51 5.99
CA PRO A 206 19.54 -4.09 6.10
C PRO A 206 20.88 -3.77 6.76
N ARG A 207 21.48 -4.72 7.50
CA ARG A 207 22.78 -4.52 8.16
C ARG A 207 23.92 -4.36 7.16
N ALA A 208 23.69 -4.72 5.90
CA ALA A 208 24.65 -4.54 4.82
C ALA A 208 24.82 -3.07 4.39
N TYR A 209 23.87 -2.18 4.72
CA TYR A 209 23.87 -0.79 4.20
C TYR A 209 23.30 0.27 5.16
N ARG A 210 22.92 -0.11 6.39
CA ARG A 210 22.48 0.82 7.47
C ARG A 210 23.22 0.51 8.76
N SER A 211 23.47 1.53 9.57
CA SER A 211 24.07 1.35 10.89
C SER A 211 23.00 1.13 11.96
N ASP A 212 23.33 0.37 13.00
CA ASP A 212 22.46 0.18 14.17
C ASP A 212 22.17 1.50 14.89
N GLU A 213 23.13 2.43 14.89
CA GLU A 213 22.99 3.77 15.46
C GLU A 213 21.90 4.59 14.76
N GLU A 214 21.86 4.54 13.42
CA GLU A 214 20.85 5.22 12.63
C GLU A 214 19.46 4.65 12.90
N VAL A 215 19.34 3.31 12.91
CA VAL A 215 18.07 2.62 13.18
C VAL A 215 17.59 2.90 14.60
N ALA A 216 18.48 2.87 15.60
CA ALA A 216 18.13 3.18 16.99
C ALA A 216 17.63 4.64 17.15
N ALA A 217 18.27 5.60 16.48
CA ALA A 217 17.84 6.99 16.47
C ALA A 217 16.46 7.17 15.80
N ALA A 218 16.17 6.39 14.76
CA ALA A 218 14.84 6.37 14.14
C ALA A 218 13.79 5.70 15.04
N ALA A 219 14.13 4.59 15.68
CA ALA A 219 13.23 3.84 16.57
C ALA A 219 12.78 4.68 17.76
N ALA A 220 13.66 5.55 18.30
CA ALA A 220 13.30 6.49 19.36
C ALA A 220 12.22 7.52 18.97
N ARG A 221 11.91 7.64 17.68
CA ARG A 221 10.91 8.58 17.12
C ARG A 221 9.76 7.84 16.44
N GLU A 222 9.55 6.57 16.77
CA GLU A 222 8.49 5.76 16.18
C GLU A 222 7.09 6.34 16.49
N PRO A 223 6.13 6.18 15.56
CA PRO A 223 4.86 6.90 15.62
C PRO A 223 3.86 6.39 16.68
N ILE A 224 3.88 5.10 17.03
CA ILE A 224 2.88 4.47 17.90
C ILE A 224 3.03 4.98 19.33
N GLY A 225 4.23 4.89 19.91
CA GLY A 225 4.52 5.38 21.25
C GLY A 225 4.38 6.90 21.36
N ARG A 226 4.73 7.64 20.30
CA ARG A 226 4.48 9.10 20.23
C ARG A 226 2.98 9.40 20.36
N PHE A 227 2.13 8.72 19.60
CA PHE A 227 0.69 8.98 19.64
C PHE A 227 0.05 8.45 20.93
N LYS A 228 0.47 7.29 21.44
CA LYS A 228 0.07 6.78 22.76
C LYS A 228 0.36 7.81 23.86
N ALA A 229 1.56 8.38 23.90
CA ALA A 229 1.92 9.39 24.89
C ALA A 229 1.01 10.63 24.81
N HIS A 230 0.66 11.07 23.60
CA HIS A 230 -0.30 12.15 23.40
C HIS A 230 -1.70 11.80 23.94
N LEU A 231 -2.21 10.60 23.63
CA LEU A 231 -3.53 10.15 24.07
C LEU A 231 -3.62 9.99 25.60
N LEU A 232 -2.58 9.47 26.23
CA LEU A 232 -2.47 9.41 27.70
C LEU A 232 -2.49 10.80 28.32
N ALA A 233 -1.71 11.74 27.75
CA ALA A 233 -1.60 13.10 28.26
C ALA A 233 -2.91 13.89 28.15
N CYS A 234 -3.72 13.66 27.12
CA CYS A 234 -5.03 14.31 26.95
C CYS A 234 -6.20 13.52 27.58
N GLY A 235 -5.94 12.36 28.19
CA GLY A 235 -6.94 11.52 28.85
C GLY A 235 -7.89 10.80 27.89
N ALA A 236 -7.54 10.70 26.60
CA ALA A 236 -8.29 9.95 25.59
C ALA A 236 -7.99 8.44 25.62
N LEU A 237 -6.94 8.04 26.34
CA LEU A 237 -6.53 6.67 26.57
C LEU A 237 -5.96 6.56 27.98
N SER A 238 -6.18 5.42 28.63
CA SER A 238 -5.48 5.02 29.86
C SER A 238 -4.55 3.84 29.60
N GLU A 239 -3.56 3.63 30.47
CA GLU A 239 -2.65 2.47 30.36
C GLU A 239 -3.40 1.12 30.42
N ALA A 240 -4.53 1.07 31.15
CA ALA A 240 -5.37 -0.13 31.21
C ALA A 240 -6.09 -0.39 29.89
N GLU A 241 -6.65 0.65 29.27
CA GLU A 241 -7.30 0.54 27.95
C GLU A 241 -6.29 0.19 26.85
N ASP A 242 -5.09 0.76 26.89
CA ASP A 242 -4.02 0.44 25.94
C ASP A 242 -3.61 -1.05 26.03
N ALA A 243 -3.41 -1.56 27.25
CA ALA A 243 -3.09 -2.96 27.47
C ALA A 243 -4.22 -3.89 27.00
N GLN A 244 -5.48 -3.54 27.26
CA GLN A 244 -6.64 -4.31 26.81
C GLN A 244 -6.76 -4.29 25.27
N LEU A 245 -6.49 -3.15 24.64
CA LEU A 245 -6.49 -3.02 23.19
C LEU A 245 -5.42 -3.92 22.55
N GLN A 246 -4.20 -3.93 23.12
CA GLN A 246 -3.13 -4.80 22.64
C GLN A 246 -3.52 -6.27 22.73
N GLU A 247 -4.07 -6.72 23.86
CA GLU A 247 -4.53 -8.10 24.02
C GLU A 247 -5.63 -8.48 23.03
N ALA A 248 -6.59 -7.57 22.81
CA ALA A 248 -7.68 -7.78 21.85
C ALA A 248 -7.17 -7.90 20.41
N VAL A 249 -6.26 -7.00 19.99
CA VAL A 249 -5.64 -7.03 18.66
C VAL A 249 -4.80 -8.30 18.47
N ASP A 250 -4.02 -8.71 19.46
CA ASP A 250 -3.23 -9.95 19.40
C ASP A 250 -4.13 -11.19 19.25
N ALA A 251 -5.27 -11.22 19.95
CA ALA A 251 -6.25 -12.29 19.82
C ALA A 251 -6.92 -12.31 18.43
N GLU A 252 -7.29 -11.15 17.91
CA GLU A 252 -7.87 -11.00 16.57
C GLU A 252 -6.89 -11.49 15.48
N VAL A 253 -5.65 -11.01 15.51
CA VAL A 253 -4.61 -11.38 14.55
C VAL A 253 -4.34 -12.88 14.60
N ARG A 254 -4.22 -13.46 15.80
CA ARG A 254 -4.01 -14.91 15.97
C ARG A 254 -5.16 -15.72 15.38
N ALA A 255 -6.40 -15.35 15.69
CA ALA A 255 -7.59 -16.05 15.17
C ALA A 255 -7.67 -15.96 13.63
N ALA A 256 -7.39 -14.78 13.07
CA ALA A 256 -7.42 -14.55 11.63
C ALA A 256 -6.32 -15.33 10.90
N LEU A 257 -5.12 -15.43 11.48
CA LEU A 257 -4.00 -16.22 10.95
C LEU A 257 -4.31 -17.72 10.92
N GLU A 258 -4.84 -18.27 12.03
CA GLU A 258 -5.24 -19.69 12.08
C GLU A 258 -6.33 -20.00 11.05
N ALA A 259 -7.32 -19.11 10.91
CA ALA A 259 -8.36 -19.26 9.90
C ALA A 259 -7.78 -19.22 8.47
N ALA A 260 -6.90 -18.26 8.16
CA ALA A 260 -6.28 -18.14 6.83
C ALA A 260 -5.38 -19.33 6.49
N ARG A 261 -4.64 -19.86 7.47
CA ARG A 261 -3.78 -21.04 7.31
C ARG A 261 -4.59 -22.32 7.07
N ALA A 262 -5.79 -22.42 7.64
CA ALA A 262 -6.66 -23.60 7.49
C ALA A 262 -7.41 -23.65 6.15
N ARG A 263 -7.45 -22.55 5.39
CA ARG A 263 -8.11 -22.50 4.08
C ARG A 263 -7.31 -23.24 3.02
N GLU A 264 -8.01 -23.92 2.13
CA GLU A 264 -7.41 -24.59 0.99
C GLU A 264 -6.87 -23.58 -0.05
N LYS A 265 -6.03 -24.06 -0.96
CA LYS A 265 -5.58 -23.29 -2.11
C LYS A 265 -6.72 -23.14 -3.14
N PRO A 266 -6.68 -22.09 -3.98
CA PRO A 266 -7.58 -21.97 -5.12
C PRO A 266 -7.49 -23.20 -6.03
N ALA A 267 -8.60 -23.53 -6.69
CA ALA A 267 -8.62 -24.61 -7.68
C ALA A 267 -7.74 -24.25 -8.89
N LEU A 268 -7.11 -25.25 -9.51
CA LEU A 268 -6.15 -25.05 -10.60
C LEU A 268 -6.77 -24.37 -11.83
N ASP A 269 -8.05 -24.60 -12.09
CA ASP A 269 -8.78 -24.01 -13.22
C ASP A 269 -8.93 -22.49 -13.12
N THR A 270 -8.95 -21.93 -11.91
CA THR A 270 -8.96 -20.47 -11.67
C THR A 270 -7.75 -19.75 -12.28
N LEU A 271 -6.65 -20.46 -12.57
CA LEU A 271 -5.48 -19.92 -13.27
C LEU A 271 -5.82 -19.34 -14.65
N PHE A 272 -6.84 -19.89 -15.32
CA PHE A 272 -7.21 -19.52 -16.69
C PHE A 272 -8.37 -18.51 -16.75
N GLU A 273 -8.97 -18.19 -15.60
CA GLU A 273 -10.06 -17.22 -15.47
C GLU A 273 -9.51 -15.79 -15.40
N ASP A 274 -10.35 -14.80 -15.70
CA ASP A 274 -10.08 -13.35 -15.62
C ASP A 274 -8.91 -12.81 -16.46
N VAL A 275 -8.26 -13.64 -17.28
CA VAL A 275 -7.31 -13.19 -18.31
C VAL A 275 -8.03 -12.27 -19.32
N TYR A 276 -9.27 -12.62 -19.65
CA TYR A 276 -10.21 -11.84 -20.45
C TYR A 276 -11.60 -11.91 -19.79
N ALA A 277 -12.50 -11.02 -20.18
CA ALA A 277 -13.90 -11.06 -19.72
C ALA A 277 -14.63 -12.35 -20.15
N GLU A 278 -14.32 -12.86 -21.34
CA GLU A 278 -14.78 -14.16 -21.84
C GLU A 278 -13.56 -15.04 -22.16
N THR A 279 -13.55 -16.27 -21.65
CA THR A 279 -12.42 -17.19 -21.84
C THR A 279 -12.29 -17.61 -23.30
N PRO A 280 -11.20 -17.24 -24.00
CA PRO A 280 -11.01 -17.64 -25.40
C PRO A 280 -10.69 -19.12 -25.52
N TRP A 281 -10.93 -19.69 -26.72
CA TRP A 281 -10.76 -21.12 -27.00
C TRP A 281 -9.39 -21.70 -26.61
N HIS A 282 -8.31 -20.91 -26.75
CA HIS A 282 -6.95 -21.37 -26.44
C HIS A 282 -6.73 -21.52 -24.93
N LEU A 283 -7.36 -20.69 -24.09
CA LEU A 283 -7.32 -20.85 -22.62
C LEU A 283 -8.20 -22.02 -22.18
N THR A 284 -9.34 -22.24 -22.83
CA THR A 284 -10.16 -23.44 -22.58
C THR A 284 -9.40 -24.72 -22.90
N LEU A 285 -8.65 -24.74 -24.00
CA LEU A 285 -7.81 -25.88 -24.38
C LEU A 285 -6.70 -26.10 -23.33
N ALA A 286 -5.98 -25.05 -22.96
CA ALA A 286 -4.92 -25.11 -21.95
C ALA A 286 -5.44 -25.59 -20.58
N ALA A 287 -6.62 -25.14 -20.16
CA ALA A 287 -7.25 -25.60 -18.92
C ALA A 287 -7.57 -27.10 -18.93
N ARG A 288 -8.04 -27.62 -20.08
CA ARG A 288 -8.30 -29.06 -20.26
C ARG A 288 -7.01 -29.88 -20.20
N GLU A 289 -5.95 -29.41 -20.86
CA GLU A 289 -4.62 -30.06 -20.86
C GLU A 289 -4.00 -30.07 -19.46
N ALA A 290 -4.09 -28.97 -18.73
CA ALA A 290 -3.64 -28.87 -17.34
C ALA A 290 -4.41 -29.85 -16.43
N ALA A 291 -5.74 -29.91 -16.57
CA ALA A 291 -6.57 -30.85 -15.80
C ALA A 291 -6.27 -32.32 -16.11
N GLN A 292 -5.94 -32.66 -17.36
CA GLN A 292 -5.52 -34.01 -17.74
C GLN A 292 -4.16 -34.37 -17.12
N THR A 293 -3.19 -33.44 -17.19
CA THR A 293 -1.87 -33.62 -16.59
C THR A 293 -1.95 -33.82 -15.08
N ALA A 294 -2.76 -33.01 -14.39
CA ALA A 294 -2.97 -33.12 -12.95
C ALA A 294 -3.57 -34.48 -12.53
N ARG A 295 -4.45 -35.07 -13.34
CA ARG A 295 -5.03 -36.40 -13.10
C ARG A 295 -4.07 -37.54 -13.44
N GLY A 296 -3.21 -37.37 -14.45
CA GLY A 296 -2.21 -38.36 -14.87
C GLY A 296 -0.94 -38.38 -13.99
N GLY A 297 -0.66 -37.29 -13.27
CA GLY A 297 0.55 -37.08 -12.48
C GLY A 297 0.52 -37.59 -11.04
N SER A 298 -0.51 -38.32 -10.58
CA SER A 298 -0.58 -38.83 -9.19
C SER A 298 0.44 -39.95 -8.88
N ALA A 299 1.44 -40.18 -9.75
CA ALA A 299 2.50 -41.17 -9.60
C ALA A 299 3.90 -40.54 -9.41
N HIS A 300 3.99 -39.30 -8.93
CA HIS A 300 5.26 -38.78 -8.42
C HIS A 300 5.44 -39.24 -6.96
N THR A 301 5.76 -40.52 -6.79
CA THR A 301 6.55 -40.96 -5.63
C THR A 301 7.87 -40.17 -5.65
N PRO A 302 8.24 -39.50 -4.56
CA PRO A 302 9.59 -38.96 -4.44
C PRO A 302 10.53 -40.17 -4.47
N GLU A 303 11.29 -40.33 -5.55
CA GLU A 303 12.38 -41.30 -5.57
C GLU A 303 13.38 -40.93 -4.47
N GLY A 304 13.38 -41.77 -3.43
CA GLY A 304 14.58 -42.36 -2.86
C GLY A 304 15.67 -41.40 -2.39
N SER A 305 15.81 -41.32 -1.07
CA SER A 305 17.10 -41.21 -0.40
C SER A 305 18.11 -42.24 -0.94
N ALA A 306 19.28 -41.78 -1.39
CA ALA A 306 20.60 -42.44 -1.43
C ALA A 306 21.55 -41.44 -2.13
N ASP A 307 22.70 -41.00 -1.64
CA ASP A 307 23.56 -41.32 -0.49
C ASP A 307 24.16 -40.01 0.06
#